data_AF-W1P1G8-F1
#
_entry.id   AF-W1P1G8-F1
#
_cell.length_a   1.000
_cell.length_b   1.000
_cell.length_c   1.000
_cell.angle_alpha   90.00
_cell.angle_beta   90.00
_cell.angle_gamma   90.00
#
_symmetry.space_group_name_H-M   'P 1'
#
loop_
_entity.id
_entity.type
_entity.pdbx_description
1 polymer ?
#
loop_
_entity_poly.entity_id
_entity_poly.type
_entity_poly.pdbx_seq_one_letter_code
_entity_poly.pdbx_strand_id
1 'polypeptide(L)'
;MDFEVIPGLPDEIGWECLVRAEQTSHAAMRLVRKSWQELIASPDSYKCRKATGKTQKYACLVRSLTSPSLRGAKQEVQRPLAYGLTLFEPRTRQWTRVPPIPAYPDGLPLFC
;
A
#
# COMPACT_ATOMS: atom_id res chain seq x y z
N MET A 1 -31.59 -11.98 -0.93
CA MET A 1 -31.33 -10.61 -1.38
C MET A 1 -30.03 -10.68 -2.14
N ASP A 2 -30.12 -10.65 -3.46
CA ASP A 2 -28.97 -10.78 -4.35
C ASP A 2 -28.08 -9.56 -4.19
N PHE A 3 -26.86 -9.76 -3.69
CA PHE A 3 -25.93 -8.66 -3.43
C PHE A 3 -25.10 -8.41 -4.68
N GLU A 4 -25.78 -8.08 -5.78
CA GLU A 4 -25.15 -7.92 -7.10
C GLU A 4 -23.94 -6.97 -7.02
N VAL A 5 -22.75 -7.57 -7.08
CA VAL A 5 -21.47 -6.87 -6.89
C VAL A 5 -21.19 -5.98 -8.10
N ILE A 6 -21.40 -6.54 -9.30
CA ILE A 6 -21.28 -5.85 -10.57
C ILE A 6 -22.63 -6.00 -11.28
N PRO A 7 -23.33 -4.89 -11.62
CA PRO A 7 -24.62 -4.96 -12.30
C PRO A 7 -24.56 -5.78 -13.59
N GLY A 8 -25.51 -6.70 -13.76
CA GLY A 8 -25.60 -7.64 -14.88
C GLY A 8 -24.74 -8.91 -14.74
N LEU A 9 -24.13 -9.18 -13.58
CA LEU A 9 -23.28 -10.35 -13.37
C LEU A 9 -23.66 -11.14 -12.10
N PRO A 10 -23.58 -12.48 -12.14
CA PRO A 10 -23.65 -13.28 -10.92
C PRO A 10 -22.57 -12.87 -9.92
N ASP A 11 -22.89 -12.88 -8.63
CA ASP A 11 -21.99 -12.41 -7.57
C ASP A 11 -20.63 -13.08 -7.62
N GLU A 12 -20.60 -14.40 -7.78
CA GLU A 12 -19.38 -15.20 -7.89
C GLU A 12 -18.46 -14.68 -9.00
N ILE A 13 -19.02 -14.35 -10.16
CA ILE A 13 -18.27 -13.81 -11.29
C ILE A 13 -17.82 -12.38 -11.00
N GLY A 14 -18.69 -11.55 -10.42
CA GLY A 14 -18.35 -10.20 -9.99
C GLY A 14 -17.17 -10.19 -9.03
N TRP A 15 -17.18 -11.08 -8.03
CA TRP A 15 -16.11 -11.25 -7.07
C TRP A 15 -14.79 -11.67 -7.73
N GLU A 16 -14.82 -12.67 -8.63
CA GLU A 16 -13.63 -13.06 -9.37
C GLU A 16 -13.05 -11.91 -10.20
N CYS A 17 -13.90 -11.10 -10.83
CA CYS A 17 -13.47 -9.91 -11.57
C CYS A 17 -12.73 -8.92 -10.67
N LEU A 18 -13.28 -8.60 -9.49
CA LEU A 18 -12.62 -7.70 -8.54
C LEU A 18 -11.29 -8.27 -8.02
N VAL A 19 -11.28 -9.57 -7.72
CA VAL A 19 -10.09 -10.29 -7.25
C VAL A 19 -9.02 -10.34 -8.34
N ARG A 20 -9.35 -10.35 -9.63
CA ARG A 20 -8.37 -10.38 -10.74
C ARG A 20 -7.89 -9.01 -11.20
N ALA A 21 -8.56 -7.93 -10.80
CA ALA A 21 -8.19 -6.56 -11.17
C ALA A 21 -6.76 -6.19 -10.75
N GLU A 22 -6.14 -5.24 -11.44
CA GLU A 22 -4.78 -4.80 -11.11
C GLU A 22 -4.70 -4.15 -9.72
N GLN A 23 -3.56 -4.33 -9.05
CA GLN A 23 -3.37 -3.80 -7.69
C GLN A 23 -3.49 -2.27 -7.62
N THR A 24 -3.11 -1.59 -8.70
CA THR A 24 -3.21 -0.14 -8.88
C THR A 24 -4.65 0.36 -8.90
N SER A 25 -5.59 -0.46 -9.40
CA SER A 25 -7.01 -0.12 -9.50
C SER A 25 -7.75 -0.28 -8.17
N HIS A 26 -7.21 -1.08 -7.24
CA HIS A 26 -7.89 -1.41 -5.96
C HIS A 26 -8.22 -0.17 -5.13
N ALA A 27 -7.37 0.86 -5.15
CA ALA A 27 -7.63 2.10 -4.44
C ALA A 27 -8.93 2.78 -4.94
N ALA A 28 -9.11 2.87 -6.26
CA ALA A 28 -10.32 3.41 -6.86
C ALA A 28 -11.53 2.49 -6.64
N MET A 29 -11.34 1.18 -6.80
CA MET A 29 -12.40 0.18 -6.62
C MET A 29 -13.01 0.20 -5.21
N ARG A 30 -12.20 0.43 -4.17
CA ARG A 30 -12.67 0.56 -2.78
C ARG A 30 -13.63 1.76 -2.60
N LEU A 31 -13.63 2.73 -3.50
CA LEU A 31 -14.50 3.90 -3.43
C LEU A 31 -15.85 3.69 -4.14
N VAL A 32 -16.01 2.62 -4.92
CA VAL A 32 -17.22 2.37 -5.72
C VAL A 32 -18.41 1.99 -4.84
N ARG A 33 -18.22 1.02 -3.93
CA ARG A 33 -19.27 0.51 -3.04
C ARG A 33 -18.67 -0.09 -1.77
N LYS A 34 -19.42 -0.07 -0.66
CA LYS A 34 -18.99 -0.71 0.59
C LYS A 34 -18.66 -2.19 0.42
N SER A 35 -19.45 -2.94 -0.34
CA SER A 35 -19.20 -4.37 -0.59
C SER A 35 -17.87 -4.63 -1.33
N TRP A 36 -17.51 -3.76 -2.27
CA TRP A 36 -16.22 -3.84 -2.96
C TRP A 36 -15.07 -3.57 -1.99
N GLN A 37 -15.22 -2.55 -1.14
CA GLN A 37 -14.23 -2.25 -0.12
C GLN A 37 -14.02 -3.43 0.85
N GLU A 38 -15.09 -4.03 1.34
CA GLU A 38 -15.06 -5.16 2.27
C GLU A 38 -14.37 -6.37 1.65
N LEU A 39 -14.71 -6.72 0.41
CA LEU A 39 -14.06 -7.83 -0.26
C LEU A 39 -12.60 -7.55 -0.58
N ILE A 40 -12.25 -6.37 -1.10
CA ILE A 40 -10.85 -6.04 -1.39
C ILE A 40 -10.01 -6.05 -0.11
N ALA A 41 -10.59 -5.66 1.03
CA ALA A 41 -9.92 -5.71 2.33
C ALA A 41 -9.93 -7.12 2.97
N SER A 42 -10.71 -8.06 2.43
CA SER A 42 -10.84 -9.41 3.00
C SER A 42 -9.56 -10.23 2.84
N PRO A 43 -9.22 -11.09 3.82
CA PRO A 43 -8.09 -12.01 3.69
C PRO A 43 -8.25 -13.00 2.54
N ASP A 44 -9.49 -13.39 2.22
CA ASP A 44 -9.76 -14.38 1.18
C ASP A 44 -9.46 -13.83 -0.22
N SER A 45 -9.73 -12.54 -0.47
CA SER A 45 -9.31 -11.89 -1.72
C SER A 45 -7.78 -11.97 -1.92
N TYR A 46 -6.99 -11.77 -0.85
CA TYR A 46 -5.55 -11.89 -0.91
C TYR A 46 -5.09 -13.32 -1.17
N LYS A 47 -5.71 -14.32 -0.51
CA LYS A 47 -5.42 -15.74 -0.74
C LYS A 47 -5.69 -16.12 -2.21
N CYS A 48 -6.86 -15.76 -2.74
CA CYS A 48 -7.22 -16.03 -4.14
C CYS A 48 -6.26 -15.36 -5.11
N ARG A 49 -5.88 -14.09 -4.87
CA ARG A 49 -4.88 -13.38 -5.69
C ARG A 49 -3.52 -14.06 -5.63
N LYS A 50 -3.10 -14.53 -4.46
CA LYS A 50 -1.82 -15.22 -4.27
C LYS A 50 -1.82 -16.55 -5.03
N ALA A 51 -2.88 -17.34 -4.93
CA ALA A 51 -3.02 -18.61 -5.64
C ALA A 51 -3.04 -18.45 -7.16
N THR A 52 -3.62 -17.36 -7.66
CA THR A 52 -3.75 -17.07 -9.10
C THR A 52 -2.60 -16.22 -9.67
N GLY A 53 -1.55 -15.93 -8.88
CA GLY A 53 -0.40 -15.13 -9.33
C GLY A 53 -0.73 -13.67 -9.63
N LYS A 54 -1.84 -13.14 -9.11
CA LYS A 54 -2.29 -11.75 -9.28
C LYS A 54 -1.78 -10.81 -8.19
N THR A 55 -1.00 -11.30 -7.24
CA THR A 55 -0.31 -10.45 -6.27
C THR A 55 0.87 -9.74 -6.92
N GLN A 56 1.18 -8.57 -6.39
CA GLN A 56 2.34 -7.79 -6.80
C GLN A 56 3.41 -7.81 -5.70
N LYS A 57 4.65 -8.13 -6.10
CA LYS A 57 5.81 -8.02 -5.23
C LYS A 57 6.38 -6.62 -5.36
N TYR A 58 6.72 -6.02 -4.22
CA TYR A 58 7.46 -4.78 -4.14
C TYR A 58 8.73 -5.05 -3.33
N ALA A 59 9.82 -4.34 -3.63
CA ALA A 59 10.94 -4.26 -2.70
C ALA A 59 10.78 -3.00 -1.84
N CYS A 60 11.07 -3.10 -0.55
CA CYS A 60 11.01 -1.96 0.36
C CYS A 60 12.41 -1.66 0.87
N LEU A 61 12.81 -0.40 0.80
CA LEU A 61 14.06 0.10 1.33
C LEU A 61 13.79 1.10 2.44
N VAL A 62 14.44 0.89 3.58
CA VAL A 62 14.48 1.84 4.69
C VAL A 62 15.63 2.79 4.44
N ARG A 63 15.36 4.09 4.40
CA ARG A 63 16.37 5.13 4.21
C ARG A 63 16.40 6.08 5.40
N SER A 64 17.58 6.58 5.74
CA SER A 64 17.74 7.68 6.67
C SER A 64 17.11 8.96 6.08
N LEU A 65 16.40 9.71 6.91
CA LEU A 65 15.94 11.05 6.58
C LEU A 65 16.83 12.06 7.29
N THR A 66 17.35 13.03 6.54
CA THR A 66 18.00 14.21 7.11
C THR A 66 16.92 15.22 7.45
N SER A 67 16.71 15.49 8.74
CA SER A 67 15.72 16.47 9.17
C SER A 67 16.14 17.88 8.72
N PRO A 68 15.29 18.64 8.00
CA PRO A 68 15.57 20.04 7.68
C PRO A 68 15.68 20.94 8.92
N SER A 69 15.05 20.57 10.04
CA SER A 69 15.01 21.36 11.27
C SER A 69 16.32 21.32 12.09
N LEU A 70 17.29 20.47 11.73
CA LEU A 70 18.60 20.41 12.38
C LEU A 70 19.68 21.26 11.69
N ARG A 71 19.36 22.02 10.63
CA ARG A 71 20.37 22.84 9.91
C ARG A 71 20.93 24.01 10.73
N GLY A 72 20.39 24.28 11.93
CA GLY A 72 20.86 25.35 12.82
C GLY A 72 21.50 24.89 14.14
N ALA A 73 21.46 23.59 14.47
CA ALA A 73 22.07 23.07 15.70
C ALA A 73 23.45 22.49 15.37
N LYS A 74 24.46 22.90 16.14
CA LYS A 74 25.87 22.51 16.00
C LYS A 74 26.02 21.01 15.73
N GLN A 75 26.89 20.68 14.76
CA GLN A 75 27.29 19.33 14.40
C GLN A 75 27.76 18.53 15.63
N GLU A 76 26.85 17.78 16.25
CA GLU A 76 27.22 16.62 17.05
C GLU A 76 26.76 15.38 16.29
N VAL A 77 27.75 14.61 15.81
CA VAL A 77 27.72 13.25 15.26
C VAL A 77 26.31 12.78 14.82
N GLN A 78 25.93 13.16 13.60
CA GLN A 78 24.58 13.07 13.04
C GLN A 78 24.11 11.62 12.82
N ARG A 79 23.62 10.97 13.87
CA ARG A 79 22.78 9.77 13.72
C ARG A 79 21.46 10.18 13.04
N PRO A 80 20.97 9.45 12.03
CA PRO A 80 19.63 9.69 11.50
C PRO A 80 18.60 9.54 12.61
N LEU A 81 17.91 10.63 12.95
CA LEU A 81 16.87 10.63 13.98
C LEU A 81 15.52 10.11 13.45
N ALA A 82 15.40 9.93 12.12
CA ALA A 82 14.19 9.47 11.48
C ALA A 82 14.49 8.66 10.21
N TYR A 83 13.62 7.71 9.91
CA TYR A 83 13.71 6.83 8.74
C TYR A 83 12.44 6.90 7.90
N GLY A 84 12.59 6.74 6.59
CA GLY A 84 11.50 6.70 5.63
C GLY A 84 11.52 5.40 4.83
N LEU A 85 10.37 5.01 4.30
CA LEU A 85 10.24 3.86 3.42
C LEU A 85 10.20 4.31 1.96
N THR A 86 10.89 3.58 1.10
CA THR A 86 10.81 3.73 -0.36
C THR A 86 10.47 2.37 -0.96
N LEU A 87 9.45 2.32 -1.79
CA LEU A 87 9.01 1.11 -2.47
C LEU A 87 9.56 1.11 -3.90
N PHE A 88 10.09 -0.03 -4.32
CA PHE A 88 10.41 -0.32 -5.72
C PHE A 88 9.31 -1.19 -6.31
N GLU A 89 8.75 -0.72 -7.42
CA GLU A 89 7.79 -1.47 -8.23
C GLU A 89 8.49 -2.16 -9.41
N PRO A 90 8.58 -3.51 -9.44
CA PRO A 90 9.33 -4.21 -10.49
C PRO A 90 8.75 -4.08 -11.90
N ARG A 91 7.44 -3.88 -12.01
CA ARG A 91 6.73 -3.78 -13.31
C ARG A 91 7.06 -2.47 -14.02
N THR A 92 6.97 -1.36 -13.29
CA THR A 92 7.23 0.00 -13.80
C THR A 92 8.69 0.41 -13.65
N ARG A 93 9.47 -0.33 -12.85
CA ARG A 93 10.86 -0.03 -12.45
C ARG A 93 10.99 1.33 -11.76
N GLN A 94 9.95 1.74 -11.03
CA GLN A 94 9.91 3.02 -10.35
C GLN A 94 10.16 2.88 -8.85
N TRP A 95 10.80 3.90 -8.28
CA TRP A 95 10.98 4.07 -6.85
C TRP A 95 10.03 5.15 -6.36
N THR A 96 9.17 4.82 -5.40
CA THR A 96 8.19 5.75 -4.84
C THR A 96 8.37 5.86 -3.33
N ARG A 97 8.44 7.08 -2.81
CA ARG A 97 8.50 7.32 -1.37
C ARG A 97 7.12 7.04 -0.76
N VAL A 98 7.08 6.24 0.31
CA VAL A 98 5.85 6.04 1.08
C VAL A 98 5.57 7.32 1.89
N PRO A 99 4.31 7.81 1.91
CA PRO A 99 3.96 8.96 2.74
C PRO A 99 4.21 8.68 4.23
N PRO A 100 4.48 9.71 5.05
CA PRO A 100 4.65 9.55 6.48
C PRO A 100 3.45 8.89 7.14
N ILE A 101 3.71 8.07 8.15
CA ILE A 101 2.65 7.47 8.96
C ILE A 101 2.14 8.54 9.92
N PRO A 102 0.82 8.69 10.15
CA PRO A 102 0.28 9.75 11.01
C PRO A 102 0.88 9.79 12.43
N ALA A 103 1.22 8.63 13.00
CA ALA A 103 1.88 8.53 14.30
C ALA A 103 3.35 9.00 14.30
N TYR A 104 3.96 9.09 13.12
CA TYR A 104 5.38 9.41 12.89
C TYR A 104 5.50 10.42 11.73
N PRO A 105 5.03 11.66 11.90
CA PRO A 105 4.97 12.65 10.83
C PRO A 105 6.36 13.00 10.28
N ASP A 106 7.38 12.99 11.14
CA ASP A 106 8.77 13.29 10.78
C ASP A 106 9.59 12.05 10.35
N GLY A 107 8.97 10.86 10.39
CA GLY A 107 9.58 9.58 10.03
C GLY A 107 9.70 8.60 11.20
N LEU A 108 9.97 7.35 10.86
CA LEU A 108 10.04 6.23 11.80
C LEU A 108 11.28 6.34 12.70
N PRO A 109 11.16 6.06 14.01
CA PRO A 109 12.31 6.00 14.90
C PRO A 109 13.16 4.75 14.61
N LEU A 110 14.40 4.74 15.08
CA LEU A 110 15.27 3.55 15.00
C LEU A 110 14.83 2.44 15.96
N PHE A 111 14.24 2.81 17.09
CA PHE A 111 13.80 1.93 18.16
C PHE A 111 12.33 2.23 18.49
N CYS A 112 11.55 1.17 18.72
CA CYS A 112 10.13 1.21 19.06
C CYS A 112 9.94 1.04 20.56
#